data_AF-A0A199V0P1-F1
#
_entry.id   AF-A0A199V0P1-F1
#
_cell.length_a   1.000
_cell.length_b   1.000
_cell.length_c   1.000
_cell.angle_alpha   90.00
_cell.angle_beta   90.00
_cell.angle_gamma   90.00
#
_symmetry.space_group_name_H-M   'P 1'
#
loop_
_entity.id
_entity.type
_entity.pdbx_description
1 polymer ?
#
loop_
_entity_poly.entity_id
_entity_poly.type
_entity_poly.pdbx_seq_one_letter_code
_entity_poly.pdbx_strand_id
1 'polypeptide(L)'
;MCYWKVVSPGTSVALAFGPVAAARYGMDMTLWQGLQGRGDVYRTLLREATTSLLNSYNSLGFFYPTLSVIELTNLALLGSPQQALMTALRFRRANAGVAGRGTNATCNFTPCS
;
A
#
# COMPACT_ATOMS: atom_id res chain seq x y z
N MET A 1 -5.06 -15.26 -9.85
CA MET A 1 -4.25 -14.21 -10.48
C MET A 1 -3.20 -13.77 -9.48
N CYS A 2 -1.94 -13.64 -9.89
CA CYS A 2 -0.87 -13.17 -9.02
C CYS A 2 -0.79 -11.64 -9.03
N TYR A 3 -0.61 -11.02 -7.86
CA TYR A 3 -0.55 -9.57 -7.69
C TYR A 3 0.88 -8.99 -7.76
N TRP A 4 1.90 -9.85 -7.66
CA TRP A 4 3.33 -9.50 -7.65
C TRP A 4 3.96 -9.47 -9.05
N LYS A 5 3.22 -9.01 -10.06
CA LYS A 5 3.71 -8.99 -11.45
C LYS A 5 4.66 -7.83 -11.73
N VAL A 6 4.46 -6.70 -11.06
CA VAL A 6 5.23 -5.45 -11.26
C VAL A 6 6.30 -5.27 -10.19
N VAL A 7 6.03 -5.78 -9.00
CA VAL A 7 6.93 -5.77 -7.82
C VAL A 7 6.96 -7.15 -7.22
N SER A 8 8.00 -7.48 -6.46
CA SER A 8 8.13 -8.76 -5.76
C SER A 8 7.96 -8.59 -4.25
N PRO A 9 7.69 -9.67 -3.49
CA PRO A 9 7.65 -9.61 -2.03
C PRO A 9 8.93 -9.01 -1.41
N GLY A 10 10.08 -9.22 -2.05
CA GLY A 10 11.38 -8.70 -1.64
C GLY A 10 11.69 -7.28 -2.12
N THR A 11 10.84 -6.67 -2.97
CA THR A 11 10.98 -5.25 -3.32
C THR A 11 10.99 -4.41 -2.05
N SER A 12 11.97 -3.51 -1.90
CA SER A 12 12.03 -2.64 -0.74
C SER A 12 10.95 -1.56 -0.80
N VAL A 13 10.45 -1.18 0.37
CA VAL A 13 9.51 -0.05 0.54
C VAL A 13 10.13 1.24 0.03
N ALA A 14 11.44 1.42 0.23
CA ALA A 14 12.20 2.54 -0.31
C ALA A 14 12.14 2.62 -1.84
N LEU A 15 12.27 1.47 -2.53
CA LEU A 15 12.17 1.42 -3.99
C LEU A 15 10.72 1.66 -4.48
N ALA A 16 9.74 1.10 -3.78
CA ALA A 16 8.34 1.19 -4.20
C ALA A 16 7.69 2.56 -3.94
N PHE A 17 8.02 3.20 -2.81
CA PHE A 17 7.38 4.44 -2.36
C PHE A 17 8.32 5.65 -2.36
N GLY A 18 9.62 5.45 -2.52
CA GLY A 18 10.60 6.53 -2.66
C GLY A 18 11.23 7.02 -1.34
N PRO A 19 11.96 8.15 -1.40
CA PRO A 19 12.84 8.59 -0.32
C PRO A 19 12.16 8.90 1.02
N VAL A 20 10.92 9.43 0.99
CA VAL A 20 10.17 9.72 2.23
C VAL A 20 9.85 8.44 2.98
N ALA A 21 9.45 7.39 2.25
CA ALA A 21 9.25 6.08 2.84
C ALA A 21 10.57 5.49 3.37
N ALA A 22 11.66 5.63 2.62
CA ALA A 22 12.98 5.20 3.07
C ALA A 22 13.39 5.84 4.41
N ALA A 23 13.18 7.15 4.55
CA ALA A 23 13.47 7.87 5.79
C ALA A 23 12.65 7.38 6.99
N ARG A 24 11.39 6.98 6.77
CA ARG A 24 10.50 6.49 7.84
C ARG A 24 10.77 5.04 8.25
N TYR A 25 11.11 4.21 7.26
CA TYR A 25 11.01 2.76 7.34
C TYR A 25 12.35 2.04 7.21
N GLY A 26 13.41 2.75 6.84
CA GLY A 26 14.71 2.18 6.47
C GLY A 26 14.73 1.69 5.03
N MET A 27 15.94 1.33 4.58
CA MET A 27 16.19 0.85 3.21
C MET A 27 15.81 -0.63 3.03
N ASP A 28 15.87 -1.42 4.11
CA ASP A 28 15.81 -2.88 4.04
C ASP A 28 14.39 -3.44 4.23
N MET A 29 13.43 -2.59 4.66
CA MET A 29 12.07 -3.08 4.82
C MET A 29 11.47 -3.45 3.47
N THR A 30 11.01 -4.68 3.35
CA THR A 30 10.37 -5.22 2.15
C THR A 30 8.86 -4.96 2.11
N LEU A 31 8.26 -5.02 0.92
CA LEU A 31 6.80 -4.95 0.77
C LEU A 31 6.10 -6.10 1.51
N TRP A 32 6.70 -7.30 1.56
CA TRP A 32 6.17 -8.42 2.34
C TRP A 32 6.08 -8.11 3.84
N GLN A 33 7.15 -7.53 4.41
CA GLN A 33 7.14 -7.08 5.80
C GLN A 33 6.17 -5.90 6.00
N GLY A 34 6.02 -5.02 5.00
CA GLY A 34 5.04 -3.95 5.00
C GLY A 34 3.59 -4.45 5.16
N LEU A 35 3.22 -5.54 4.48
CA LEU A 35 1.90 -6.18 4.60
C LEU A 35 1.61 -6.75 6.00
N GLN A 36 2.66 -7.11 6.74
CA GLN A 36 2.52 -7.66 8.09
C GLN A 36 2.39 -6.57 9.16
N GLY A 37 2.53 -5.30 8.79
CA GLY A 37 2.48 -4.16 9.71
C GLY A 37 1.19 -4.10 10.54
N ARG A 38 1.34 -4.11 11.87
CA ARG A 38 0.25 -3.95 12.87
C ARG A 38 0.79 -3.18 14.08
N GLY A 39 -0.10 -2.66 14.93
CA GLY A 39 0.25 -2.11 16.23
C GLY A 39 0.50 -0.60 16.26
N ASP A 40 1.17 -0.03 15.25
CA ASP A 40 1.34 1.43 15.13
C ASP A 40 0.74 2.02 13.85
N VAL A 41 0.52 3.33 13.88
CA VAL A 41 -0.14 4.10 12.80
C VAL A 41 0.62 4.00 11.48
N TYR A 42 1.95 4.08 11.52
CA TYR A 42 2.76 4.10 10.31
C TYR A 42 2.95 2.70 9.72
N ARG A 43 3.02 1.65 10.54
CA ARG A 43 2.92 0.27 10.06
C ARG A 43 1.54 -0.05 9.49
N THR A 44 0.48 0.50 10.09
CA THR A 44 -0.88 0.37 9.56
C THR A 44 -1.02 1.08 8.21
N LEU A 45 -0.53 2.31 8.10
CA LEU A 45 -0.47 3.03 6.82
C LEU A 45 0.27 2.22 5.75
N LEU A 46 1.46 1.73 6.09
CA LEU A 46 2.28 0.96 5.14
C LEU A 46 1.58 -0.31 4.66
N ARG A 47 0.92 -1.04 5.56
CA ARG A 47 0.15 -2.24 5.19
C ARG A 47 -0.93 -1.93 4.18
N GLU A 48 -1.75 -0.92 4.45
CA GLU A 48 -2.90 -0.56 3.60
C GLU A 48 -2.44 0.09 2.29
N ALA A 49 -1.35 0.86 2.32
CA ALA A 49 -0.72 1.42 1.12
C ALA A 49 -0.12 0.34 0.23
N THR A 50 0.60 -0.63 0.82
CA THR A 50 1.16 -1.78 0.08
C THR A 50 0.05 -2.61 -0.57
N THR A 51 -1.03 -2.86 0.17
CA THR A 51 -2.22 -3.52 -0.38
C THR A 51 -2.82 -2.72 -1.54
N SER A 52 -2.95 -1.39 -1.39
CA SER A 52 -3.49 -0.51 -2.43
C SER A 52 -2.61 -0.49 -3.68
N LEU A 53 -1.30 -0.50 -3.52
CA LEU A 53 -0.33 -0.55 -4.62
C LEU A 53 -0.46 -1.84 -5.42
N LEU A 54 -0.57 -2.98 -4.73
CA LEU A 54 -0.80 -4.26 -5.39
C LEU A 54 -2.15 -4.29 -6.11
N ASN A 55 -3.21 -3.74 -5.50
CA ASN A 55 -4.52 -3.64 -6.14
C ASN A 55 -4.49 -2.73 -7.38
N SER A 56 -3.79 -1.60 -7.33
CA SER A 56 -3.73 -0.65 -8.44
C SER A 56 -2.99 -1.19 -9.66
N TYR A 57 -2.03 -2.11 -9.47
CA TYR A 57 -1.38 -2.81 -10.60
C TYR A 57 -2.27 -3.88 -11.25
N ASN A 58 -3.22 -4.45 -10.53
CA ASN A 58 -3.93 -5.66 -10.96
C ASN A 58 -5.43 -5.46 -11.22
N SER A 59 -6.00 -4.31 -10.87
CA SER A 59 -7.40 -4.00 -11.11
C SER A 59 -7.57 -2.62 -11.73
N LEU A 60 -8.01 -2.61 -13.01
CA LEU A 60 -8.38 -1.38 -13.72
C LEU A 60 -9.57 -0.65 -13.07
N GLY A 61 -10.32 -1.32 -12.20
CA GLY A 61 -11.44 -0.76 -11.42
C GLY A 61 -11.08 -0.36 -9.99
N PHE A 62 -9.82 -0.50 -9.58
CA PHE A 62 -9.41 -0.09 -8.24
C PHE A 62 -9.46 1.44 -8.10
N PHE A 63 -9.94 1.91 -6.95
CA PHE A 63 -10.27 3.32 -6.74
C PHE A 63 -9.07 4.26 -6.85
N TYR A 64 -7.88 3.81 -6.44
CA TYR A 64 -6.67 4.63 -6.47
C TYR A 64 -5.72 4.20 -7.59
N PRO A 65 -5.42 5.09 -8.56
CA PRO A 65 -4.30 4.88 -9.47
C PRO A 65 -2.97 4.72 -8.72
N THR A 66 -2.03 3.95 -9.27
CA THR A 66 -0.73 3.67 -8.63
C THR A 66 0.00 4.93 -8.18
N LEU A 67 0.08 5.96 -9.03
CA LEU A 67 0.74 7.21 -8.69
C LEU A 67 0.07 7.91 -7.49
N SER A 68 -1.26 7.89 -7.42
CA SER A 68 -2.01 8.45 -6.29
C SER A 68 -1.77 7.68 -4.99
N VAL A 69 -1.61 6.35 -5.05
CA VAL A 69 -1.25 5.55 -3.87
C VAL A 69 0.12 6.00 -3.33
N ILE A 70 1.11 6.17 -4.20
CA ILE A 70 2.46 6.60 -3.82
C ILE A 70 2.44 8.02 -3.25
N GLU A 71 1.80 8.97 -3.94
CA GLU A 71 1.72 10.36 -3.53
C GLU A 71 1.01 10.53 -2.17
N LEU A 72 -0.18 9.94 -2.02
CA LEU A 72 -0.95 10.04 -0.77
C LEU A 72 -0.21 9.39 0.41
N THR A 73 0.52 8.30 0.16
CA THR A 73 1.35 7.66 1.19
C THR A 73 2.45 8.61 1.63
N ASN A 74 3.20 9.21 0.71
CA ASN A 74 4.29 10.12 1.05
C ASN A 74 3.80 11.41 1.74
N LEU A 75 2.69 12.00 1.28
CA LEU A 75 2.05 13.12 1.97
C LEU A 75 1.64 12.76 3.39
N ALA A 76 1.10 11.56 3.58
CA ALA A 76 0.69 11.07 4.89
C ALA A 76 1.89 10.81 5.83
N LEU A 77 3.05 10.43 5.28
CA LEU A 77 4.30 10.24 6.03
C LEU A 77 4.95 11.56 6.47
N LEU A 78 4.86 12.60 5.63
CA LEU A 78 5.32 13.95 5.98
C LEU A 78 4.36 14.68 6.93
N GLY A 79 3.13 14.19 7.02
CA GLY A 79 2.07 14.76 7.83
C GLY A 79 2.05 14.30 9.29
N SER A 80 0.95 14.63 9.97
CA SER A 80 0.72 14.22 11.35
C SER A 80 0.29 12.75 11.46
N PRO A 81 0.43 12.11 12.64
CA PRO A 81 -0.11 10.76 12.87
C PRO A 81 -1.61 10.64 12.54
N GLN A 82 -2.40 11.69 12.74
CA GLN A 82 -3.81 11.70 12.39
C GLN A 82 -4.02 11.64 10.87
N GLN A 83 -3.22 12.38 10.09
CA GLN A 83 -3.25 12.31 8.63
C GLN A 83 -2.83 10.92 8.14
N ALA A 84 -1.77 10.34 8.72
CA ALA A 84 -1.35 8.97 8.44
C ALA A 84 -2.47 7.95 8.68
N LEU A 85 -3.15 8.05 9.83
CA LEU A 85 -4.27 7.18 10.17
C LEU A 85 -5.46 7.37 9.20
N MET A 86 -5.82 8.62 8.86
CA MET A 86 -6.91 8.89 7.93
C MET A 86 -6.63 8.33 6.53
N THR A 87 -5.40 8.48 6.03
CA THR A 87 -5.00 7.89 4.75
C THR A 87 -5.02 6.36 4.80
N ALA A 88 -4.53 5.75 5.88
CA ALA A 88 -4.60 4.30 6.07
C ALA A 88 -6.05 3.78 6.05
N LEU A 89 -6.98 4.48 6.72
CA LEU A 89 -8.40 4.12 6.73
C LEU A 89 -9.07 4.25 5.36
N ARG A 90 -8.68 5.25 4.56
CA ARG A 90 -9.15 5.42 3.17
C ARG A 90 -8.70 4.26 2.29
N PHE A 91 -7.41 3.92 2.34
CA PHE A 91 -6.88 2.75 1.63
C PHE A 91 -7.55 1.47 2.07
N ARG A 92 -7.72 1.24 3.38
CA ARG A 92 -8.43 0.05 3.89
C ARG A 92 -9.84 -0.10 3.32
N ARG A 93 -10.60 1.01 3.22
CA ARG A 93 -11.95 0.99 2.61
C ARG A 93 -11.90 0.66 1.13
N ALA A 94 -10.96 1.22 0.38
CA ALA A 94 -10.78 0.90 -1.03
C ALA A 94 -10.36 -0.56 -1.25
N ASN A 95 -9.43 -1.06 -0.43
CA ASN A 95 -8.97 -2.46 -0.45
C ASN A 95 -10.09 -3.44 -0.14
N ALA A 96 -11.05 -3.06 0.70
CA ALA A 96 -12.25 -3.84 1.00
C ALA A 96 -13.33 -3.76 -0.11
N GLY A 97 -13.09 -3.03 -1.21
CA GLY A 97 -14.06 -2.86 -2.30
C GLY A 97 -15.20 -1.88 -1.99
N VAL A 98 -15.16 -1.18 -0.85
CA VAL A 98 -16.24 -0.28 -0.39
C VAL A 98 -16.24 1.07 -1.12
N ALA A 99 -15.18 1.40 -1.86
CA ALA A 99 -14.99 2.72 -2.47
C ALA A 99 -15.21 2.79 -4.01
N GLY A 100 -15.48 1.69 -4.72
CA GLY A 100 -15.53 1.68 -6.20
C GLY A 100 -16.65 0.82 -6.80
N ARG A 101 -17.03 1.13 -8.06
CA ARG A 101 -18.03 0.39 -8.86
C ARG A 101 -17.59 -1.09 -9.03
N GLY A 102 -18.16 -1.98 -8.24
CA GLY A 102 -18.45 -3.36 -8.64
C GLY A 102 -17.28 -4.34 -8.81
N THR A 103 -16.08 -4.09 -8.28
CA THR A 103 -15.04 -5.13 -8.25
C THR A 103 -14.65 -5.46 -6.82
N ASN A 104 -14.98 -6.69 -6.39
CA ASN A 104 -14.41 -7.31 -5.20
C ASN A 104 -12.89 -7.38 -5.39
N ALA A 105 -12.15 -6.36 -4.95
CA ALA A 105 -10.69 -6.42 -4.81
C ALA A 105 -10.38 -7.44 -3.71
N THR A 106 -10.49 -8.73 -4.03
CA THR A 106 -10.10 -9.80 -3.12
C THR A 106 -8.59 -9.69 -2.96
N CYS A 107 -8.17 -9.33 -1.74
CA CYS A 107 -6.77 -9.18 -1.38
C CYS A 107 -6.08 -10.56 -1.45
N ASN A 108 -5.63 -10.97 -2.63
CA ASN A 108 -4.84 -12.19 -2.81
C ASN A 108 -3.36 -11.83 -2.89
N PHE A 109 -2.67 -11.98 -1.76
CA PHE A 109 -1.25 -11.64 -1.64
C PHE A 109 -0.31 -12.80 -1.97
N THR A 110 -0.80 -13.89 -2.55
CA THR A 110 0.04 -15.05 -2.88
C THR A 110 1.13 -14.63 -3.88
N PRO A 111 2.43 -14.80 -3.55
CA PRO A 111 3.54 -14.58 -4.48
C PRO A 111 3.35 -15.34 -5.78
N CYS A 112 3.87 -14.82 -6.90
CA CYS A 112 3.85 -15.55 -8.16
C CYS A 112 4.83 -16.73 -8.03
N SER A 113 4.39 -17.92 -8.44
CA SER A 113 5.25 -19.10 -8.65
C SER A 113 6.09 -18.95 -9.89
#